data_AF-A0A537S463-F1
#
_entry.id   AF-A0A537S463-F1
#
_cell.length_a   1.000
_cell.length_b   1.000
_cell.length_c   1.000
_cell.angle_alpha   90.00
_cell.angle_beta   90.00
_cell.angle_gamma   90.00
#
_symmetry.space_group_name_H-M   'P 1'
#
loop_
_entity.id
_entity.type
_entity.pdbx_description
1 polymer ?
#
loop_
_entity_poly.entity_id
_entity_poly.type
_entity_poly.pdbx_seq_one_letter_code
_entity_poly.pdbx_strand_id
1 'polypeptide(L)'
;MRAYRRLESRGEIRGGRFVAGFAGEQFALPDAVGMLREVRRQPAAGALISLSGADPLNLVGILTPGPKLPALTGNRLLYRDGLPIALLAAGAVQFLETLDPASEWEAHKALLRCAEPAPSSVSEEALRGRSDIVIRAPHRPARPS
;
A
#
# COMPACT_ATOMS: atom_id res chain seq x y z
N MET A 1 6.80 22.85 -6.63
CA MET A 1 8.06 22.20 -7.10
C MET A 1 9.35 22.78 -6.49
N ARG A 2 9.45 24.06 -6.07
CA ARG A 2 10.72 24.62 -5.56
C ARG A 2 11.17 24.08 -4.18
N ALA A 3 10.23 23.76 -3.29
CA ALA A 3 10.54 23.26 -1.95
C ALA A 3 11.23 21.88 -1.97
N TYR A 4 10.68 20.90 -2.71
CA TYR A 4 11.27 19.56 -2.81
C TYR A 4 12.63 19.55 -3.53
N ARG A 5 12.83 20.39 -4.54
CA ARG A 5 14.14 20.60 -5.17
C ARG A 5 15.20 21.09 -4.17
N ARG A 6 14.82 21.96 -3.24
CA ARG A 6 15.72 22.45 -2.19
C ARG A 6 16.06 21.34 -1.20
N LEU A 7 15.07 20.58 -0.74
CA LEU A 7 15.28 19.43 0.14
C LEU A 7 16.17 18.36 -0.53
N GLU A 8 15.96 18.12 -1.83
CA GLU A 8 16.80 17.21 -2.63
C GLU A 8 18.25 17.73 -2.75
N SER A 9 18.44 19.03 -3.01
CA SER A 9 19.79 19.61 -3.08
C SER A 9 20.57 19.53 -1.76
N ARG A 10 19.85 19.39 -0.63
CA ARG A 10 20.40 19.19 0.72
C ARG A 10 20.58 17.72 1.08
N GLY A 11 20.13 16.80 0.22
CA GLY A 11 20.19 15.36 0.47
C GLY A 11 19.14 14.82 1.46
N GLU A 12 18.19 15.66 1.91
CA GLU A 12 17.15 15.27 2.88
C GLU A 12 16.12 14.32 2.26
N ILE A 13 15.89 14.47 0.95
CA ILE A 13 15.02 13.59 0.15
C ILE A 13 15.72 13.21 -1.15
N ARG A 14 15.22 12.15 -1.78
CA ARG A 14 15.64 11.73 -3.12
C ARG A 14 14.50 11.94 -4.10
N GLY A 15 14.73 12.71 -5.16
CA GLY A 15 13.85 12.77 -6.33
C GLY A 15 14.14 11.63 -7.31
N GLY A 16 13.11 11.19 -8.03
CA GLY A 16 13.27 10.18 -9.07
C GLY A 16 11.97 9.52 -9.48
N ARG A 17 12.11 8.29 -10.00
CA ARG A 17 11.01 7.38 -10.34
C ARG A 17 11.24 6.06 -9.60
N PHE A 18 10.57 5.90 -8.46
CA PHE A 18 10.69 4.72 -7.61
C PHE A 18 9.59 3.69 -7.90
N VAL A 19 8.41 4.17 -8.30
CA VAL A 19 7.23 3.36 -8.62
C VAL A 19 6.92 3.49 -10.11
N ALA A 20 6.94 2.36 -10.82
CA ALA A 20 6.58 2.30 -12.23
C ALA A 20 5.06 2.47 -12.43
N GLY A 21 4.62 2.95 -13.60
CA GLY A 21 3.19 3.15 -13.90
C GLY A 21 2.55 4.38 -13.25
N PHE A 22 3.24 5.03 -12.31
CA PHE A 22 2.81 6.29 -11.70
C PHE A 22 3.49 7.48 -12.36
N ALA A 23 2.71 8.43 -12.87
CA ALA A 23 3.22 9.64 -13.53
C ALA A 23 3.69 10.69 -12.51
N GLY A 24 4.57 11.59 -12.97
CA GLY A 24 5.09 12.69 -12.17
C GLY A 24 6.40 12.36 -11.46
N GLU A 25 6.95 13.39 -10.81
CA GLU A 25 8.17 13.26 -10.02
C GLU A 25 7.84 12.72 -8.63
N GLN A 26 8.62 11.73 -8.19
CA GLN A 26 8.43 11.09 -6.90
C GLN A 26 9.57 11.49 -5.97
N PHE A 27 9.24 11.64 -4.70
CA PHE A 27 10.20 11.97 -3.66
C PHE A 27 10.05 10.97 -2.51
N ALA A 28 11.17 10.52 -1.98
CA ALA A 28 11.22 9.64 -0.83
C ALA A 28 12.38 10.01 0.08
N LEU A 29 12.28 9.66 1.36
CA LEU A 29 13.45 9.67 2.24
C LEU A 29 14.50 8.69 1.68
N PRO A 30 15.81 9.02 1.74
CA PRO A 30 16.86 8.14 1.26
C PRO A 30 16.77 6.72 1.85
N ASP A 31 16.53 6.63 3.16
CA ASP A 31 16.41 5.37 3.89
C ASP A 31 15.19 4.55 3.45
N ALA A 32 14.06 5.20 3.13
CA ALA A 32 12.85 4.52 2.65
C ALA A 32 13.10 3.78 1.33
N VAL A 33 13.89 4.35 0.42
CA VAL A 33 14.27 3.67 -0.84
C VAL A 33 15.13 2.44 -0.56
N GLY A 34 16.06 2.54 0.39
CA GLY A 34 16.89 1.43 0.85
C GLY A 34 16.04 0.30 1.43
N MET A 35 15.11 0.62 2.34
CA MET A 35 14.20 -0.34 2.96
C MET A 35 13.33 -1.05 1.94
N LEU A 36 12.75 -0.34 0.97
CA LEU A 36 11.93 -0.95 -0.08
C LEU A 36 12.74 -1.90 -0.97
N ARG A 37 14.01 -1.58 -1.26
CA ARG A 37 14.91 -2.48 -1.98
C ARG A 37 15.26 -3.73 -1.18
N GLU A 38 15.38 -3.60 0.15
CA GLU A 38 15.62 -4.74 1.03
C GLU A 38 14.43 -5.68 1.05
N VAL A 39 13.21 -5.16 1.26
CA VAL A 39 11.98 -5.95 1.21
C VAL A 39 11.85 -6.69 -0.11
N ARG A 40 12.17 -6.04 -1.25
CA ARG A 40 12.15 -6.70 -2.57
C ARG A 40 13.12 -7.88 -2.70
N ARG A 41 14.22 -7.89 -1.94
CA ARG A 41 15.20 -8.99 -1.96
C ARG A 41 14.81 -10.15 -1.06
N GLN A 42 13.88 -9.94 -0.13
CA GLN A 42 13.41 -11.00 0.76
C GLN A 42 12.62 -12.05 -0.03
N PRO A 43 12.71 -13.33 0.35
CA PRO A 43 11.88 -14.35 -0.24
C PRO A 43 10.40 -14.07 0.03
N ALA A 44 9.54 -14.37 -0.94
CA ALA A 44 8.10 -14.29 -0.77
C ALA A 44 7.65 -15.16 0.41
N ALA A 45 6.89 -14.57 1.34
CA ALA A 45 6.47 -15.24 2.56
C ALA A 45 5.04 -15.79 2.47
N GLY A 46 4.35 -15.58 1.34
CA GLY A 46 2.94 -15.90 1.18
C GLY A 46 2.03 -14.96 1.97
N ALA A 47 2.52 -13.77 2.33
CA ALA A 47 1.81 -12.87 3.24
C ALA A 47 0.53 -12.34 2.58
N LEU A 48 -0.62 -12.60 3.21
CA LEU A 48 -1.93 -12.17 2.74
C LEU A 48 -2.36 -10.89 3.46
N ILE A 49 -2.58 -9.81 2.71
CA ILE A 49 -2.98 -8.49 3.24
C ILE A 49 -4.26 -8.03 2.56
N SER A 50 -5.34 -7.85 3.34
CA SER A 50 -6.64 -7.37 2.85
C SER A 50 -6.82 -5.88 3.09
N LEU A 51 -6.85 -5.09 2.01
CA LEU A 51 -7.08 -3.66 2.08
C LEU A 51 -8.54 -3.31 1.83
N SER A 52 -8.99 -2.23 2.45
CA SER A 52 -10.23 -1.56 2.07
C SER A 52 -10.10 -0.99 0.66
N GLY A 53 -11.17 -1.03 -0.14
CA GLY A 53 -11.21 -0.33 -1.42
C GLY A 53 -11.02 1.19 -1.24
N ALA A 54 -11.44 1.74 -0.09
CA ALA A 54 -11.23 3.16 0.24
C ALA A 54 -9.81 3.49 0.75
N ASP A 55 -8.92 2.50 0.86
CA ASP A 55 -7.54 2.72 1.28
C ASP A 55 -6.75 3.45 0.17
N PRO A 56 -5.89 4.44 0.47
CA PRO A 56 -5.04 5.09 -0.51
C PRO A 56 -4.09 4.13 -1.26
N LEU A 57 -3.78 2.98 -0.68
CA LEU A 57 -2.98 1.91 -1.29
C LEU A 57 -3.80 1.00 -2.23
N ASN A 58 -5.10 1.28 -2.43
CA ASN A 58 -5.87 0.68 -3.51
C ASN A 58 -5.38 1.19 -4.88
N LEU A 59 -4.31 0.56 -5.36
CA LEU A 59 -3.62 0.91 -6.60
C LEU A 59 -3.77 -0.17 -7.68
N VAL A 60 -4.71 -1.10 -7.50
CA VAL A 60 -5.03 -2.13 -8.51
C VAL A 60 -5.56 -1.47 -9.79
N GLY A 61 -5.11 -1.95 -10.95
CA GLY A 61 -5.41 -1.33 -12.24
C GLY A 61 -4.71 0.02 -12.47
N ILE A 62 -3.81 0.43 -11.56
CA ILE A 62 -2.87 1.54 -11.75
C ILE A 62 -1.44 0.99 -11.79
N LEU A 63 -1.00 0.32 -10.72
CA LEU A 63 0.34 -0.25 -10.62
C LEU A 63 0.42 -1.68 -11.16
N THR A 64 -0.68 -2.41 -11.08
CA THR A 64 -0.77 -3.80 -11.53
C THR A 64 -1.78 -3.90 -12.66
N PRO A 65 -1.56 -4.79 -13.65
CA PRO A 65 -2.56 -5.09 -14.65
C PRO A 65 -3.87 -5.58 -14.02
N GLY A 66 -5.00 -5.31 -14.68
CA GLY A 66 -6.31 -5.79 -14.26
C GLY A 66 -7.34 -4.68 -13.99
N PRO A 67 -8.55 -5.05 -13.55
CA PRO A 67 -9.62 -4.10 -13.30
C PRO A 67 -9.30 -3.21 -12.09
N LYS A 68 -9.73 -1.96 -12.15
CA LYS A 68 -9.70 -1.05 -11.00
C LYS A 68 -10.78 -1.44 -10.00
N LEU A 69 -10.47 -1.36 -8.71
CA LEU A 69 -11.45 -1.53 -7.65
C LEU A 69 -12.01 -0.16 -7.24
N PRO A 70 -13.34 0.06 -7.30
CA PRO A 70 -13.94 1.31 -6.83
C PRO A 70 -13.62 1.58 -5.36
N ALA A 71 -13.35 2.84 -5.03
CA ALA A 71 -12.90 3.28 -3.71
C ALA A 71 -14.03 3.35 -2.67
N LEU A 72 -14.67 2.22 -2.40
CA LEU A 72 -15.77 2.07 -1.45
C LEU A 72 -15.30 1.28 -0.23
N THR A 73 -15.76 1.66 0.96
CA THR A 73 -15.39 0.99 2.23
C THR A 73 -15.81 -0.48 2.29
N GLY A 74 -16.88 -0.85 1.59
CA GLY A 74 -17.35 -2.24 1.50
C GLY A 74 -16.56 -3.10 0.52
N ASN A 75 -15.77 -2.49 -0.37
CA ASN A 75 -14.92 -3.23 -1.29
C ASN A 75 -13.63 -3.66 -0.61
N ARG A 76 -13.04 -4.79 -1.05
CA ARG A 76 -11.76 -5.29 -0.53
C ARG A 76 -10.81 -5.70 -1.65
N LEU A 77 -9.52 -5.59 -1.37
CA LEU A 77 -8.43 -5.99 -2.24
C LEU A 77 -7.47 -6.86 -1.45
N LEU A 78 -7.25 -8.10 -1.89
CA LEU A 78 -6.30 -9.00 -1.27
C LEU A 78 -4.99 -9.01 -2.06
N TYR A 79 -3.90 -8.69 -1.36
CA TYR A 79 -2.54 -8.86 -1.84
C TYR A 79 -1.91 -10.13 -1.27
N ARG A 80 -1.15 -10.85 -2.10
CA ARG A 80 -0.17 -11.85 -1.69
C ARG A 80 1.22 -11.34 -2.05
N ASP A 81 2.04 -11.05 -1.03
CA ASP A 81 3.40 -10.51 -1.20
C ASP A 81 3.46 -9.28 -2.14
N GLY A 82 2.44 -8.42 -2.07
CA GLY A 82 2.32 -7.20 -2.88
C GLY A 82 1.69 -7.37 -4.27
N LEU A 83 1.35 -8.60 -4.69
CA LEU A 83 0.61 -8.86 -5.92
C LEU A 83 -0.88 -9.11 -5.63
N PRO A 84 -1.81 -8.46 -6.35
CA PRO A 84 -3.23 -8.60 -6.09
C PRO A 84 -3.73 -9.95 -6.57
N ILE A 85 -4.42 -10.70 -5.71
CA ILE A 85 -4.92 -12.05 -6.03
C ILE A 85 -6.44 -12.17 -5.97
N ALA A 86 -7.14 -11.28 -5.26
CA ALA A 86 -8.59 -11.28 -5.18
C ALA A 86 -9.18 -9.89 -4.90
N LEU A 87 -10.41 -9.69 -5.38
CA LEU A 87 -11.23 -8.50 -5.17
C LEU A 87 -12.57 -8.89 -4.53
N LEU A 88 -13.09 -8.05 -3.63
CA LEU A 88 -14.49 -8.04 -3.23
C LEU A 88 -15.11 -6.74 -3.75
N ALA A 89 -16.04 -6.84 -4.68
CA ALA A 89 -16.75 -5.70 -5.25
C ALA A 89 -18.25 -5.99 -5.27
N ALA A 90 -19.07 -5.07 -4.74
CA ALA A 90 -20.53 -5.23 -4.68
C ALA A 90 -20.99 -6.58 -4.10
N GLY A 91 -20.25 -7.12 -3.12
CA GLY A 91 -20.56 -8.40 -2.46
C GLY A 91 -20.09 -9.66 -3.20
N ALA A 92 -19.51 -9.53 -4.39
CA ALA A 92 -18.97 -10.64 -5.16
C ALA A 92 -17.44 -10.72 -5.05
N VAL A 93 -16.93 -11.94 -4.85
CA VAL A 93 -15.48 -12.23 -4.85
C VAL A 93 -15.04 -12.57 -6.27
N GLN A 94 -13.96 -11.94 -6.72
CA GLN A 94 -13.30 -12.21 -7.99
C GLN A 94 -11.82 -12.54 -7.73
N PHE A 95 -11.39 -13.74 -8.12
CA PHE A 95 -9.96 -14.09 -8.13
C PHE A 95 -9.29 -13.57 -9.41
N LEU A 96 -8.07 -13.06 -9.28
CA LEU A 96 -7.28 -12.49 -10.37
C LEU A 96 -6.24 -13.47 -10.93
N GLU A 97 -6.11 -14.63 -10.30
CA GLU A 97 -5.28 -15.74 -10.72
C GLU A 97 -6.02 -17.06 -10.48
N THR A 98 -5.56 -18.14 -11.12
CA THR A 98 -6.09 -19.48 -10.87
C THR A 98 -5.49 -20.03 -9.58
N LEU A 99 -6.34 -20.43 -8.64
CA LEU A 99 -5.96 -21.01 -7.35
C LEU A 99 -6.50 -22.44 -7.25
N ASP A 100 -5.82 -23.29 -6.47
CA ASP A 100 -6.41 -24.57 -6.07
C ASP A 100 -7.52 -24.35 -5.02
N PRO A 101 -8.45 -25.30 -4.81
CA PRO A 101 -9.57 -25.12 -3.90
C PRO A 101 -9.21 -24.79 -2.45
N ALA A 102 -8.06 -25.28 -1.95
CA ALA A 102 -7.63 -24.97 -0.60
C ALA A 102 -7.11 -23.53 -0.51
N SER A 103 -6.33 -23.09 -1.51
CA SER A 103 -5.86 -21.71 -1.60
C SER A 103 -7.00 -20.70 -1.82
N GLU A 104 -8.02 -21.04 -2.59
CA GLU A 104 -9.23 -20.20 -2.77
C GLU A 104 -9.93 -19.95 -1.43
N TRP A 105 -10.11 -20.99 -0.62
CA TRP A 105 -10.75 -20.88 0.69
C TRP A 105 -9.94 -19.98 1.64
N GLU A 106 -8.62 -20.15 1.69
CA GLU A 106 -7.75 -19.30 2.51
C GLU A 106 -7.75 -17.85 2.05
N ALA A 107 -7.69 -17.62 0.74
CA ALA A 107 -7.79 -16.28 0.16
C ALA A 107 -9.14 -15.63 0.44
N HIS A 108 -10.25 -16.38 0.31
CA HIS A 108 -11.59 -15.88 0.63
C HIS A 108 -11.69 -15.44 2.10
N LYS A 109 -11.23 -16.28 3.03
CA LYS A 109 -11.19 -15.93 4.47
C LYS A 109 -10.30 -14.72 4.73
N ALA A 110 -9.13 -14.64 4.10
CA ALA A 110 -8.20 -13.52 4.27
C ALA A 110 -8.78 -12.21 3.73
N LEU A 111 -9.46 -12.24 2.58
CA LEU A 111 -10.10 -11.09 1.96
C LEU A 111 -11.17 -10.45 2.87
N LEU A 112 -11.94 -11.27 3.59
CA LEU A 112 -13.01 -10.81 4.48
C LEU A 112 -12.50 -10.30 5.84
N ARG A 113 -11.27 -10.62 6.22
CA ARG A 113 -10.65 -10.05 7.43
C ARG A 113 -10.26 -8.60 7.16
N CYS A 114 -10.52 -7.70 8.10
CA CYS A 114 -9.84 -6.40 8.09
C CYS A 114 -8.35 -6.66 8.26
N ALA A 115 -7.49 -6.07 7.40
CA ALA A 115 -6.06 -6.11 7.64
C ALA A 115 -5.76 -5.59 9.04
N GLU A 116 -5.10 -6.43 9.83
CA GLU A 116 -4.31 -5.95 10.94
C GLU A 116 -3.11 -5.22 10.32
N PRO A 117 -2.78 -4.00 10.75
CA PRO A 117 -1.58 -3.34 10.26
C PRO A 117 -0.40 -4.27 10.51
N ALA A 118 0.42 -4.51 9.48
CA ALA A 118 1.63 -5.30 9.64
C ALA A 118 2.42 -4.74 10.83
N PRO A 119 2.96 -5.59 11.73
CA PRO A 119 3.82 -5.10 12.78
C PRO A 119 4.95 -4.33 12.10
N SER A 120 5.04 -3.03 12.38
CA SER A 120 6.09 -2.20 11.83
C SER A 120 7.42 -2.78 12.32
N SER A 121 8.12 -3.49 11.45
CA SER A 121 9.54 -3.84 11.66
C SER A 121 10.44 -2.60 11.68
N VAL A 122 9.85 -1.43 11.46
CA VAL A 122 10.44 -0.12 11.70
C VAL A 122 10.33 0.19 13.18
N SER A 123 11.44 0.12 13.91
CA SER A 123 11.50 0.64 15.29
C SER A 123 11.01 2.08 15.28
N GLU A 124 9.97 2.41 16.05
CA GLU A 124 9.42 3.77 16.14
C GLU A 124 10.50 4.81 16.49
N GLU A 125 11.58 4.42 17.16
CA GLU A 125 12.74 5.26 17.45
C GLU A 125 13.45 5.81 16.20
N ALA A 126 13.48 5.06 15.10
CA ALA A 126 14.08 5.53 13.85
C ALA A 126 13.23 6.62 13.18
N LEU A 127 11.91 6.62 13.41
CA LEU A 127 10.95 7.61 12.92
C LEU A 127 10.84 8.84 13.84
N ARG A 128 11.00 8.67 15.16
CA ARG A 128 10.91 9.77 16.14
C ARG A 128 12.08 10.76 16.09
N GLY A 129 13.25 10.35 15.58
CA GLY A 129 14.44 11.20 15.52
C GLY A 129 14.46 12.25 14.41
N ARG A 130 13.50 12.26 13.48
CA ARG A 130 13.52 13.13 12.28
C ARG A 130 12.12 13.68 11.97
N SER A 131 11.56 14.38 12.95
CA SER A 131 10.21 14.94 12.93
C SER A 131 10.13 16.25 12.14
N ASP A 132 10.16 16.16 10.81
CA ASP A 132 9.80 17.26 9.91
C ASP A 132 8.84 16.83 8.77
N ILE A 133 8.52 15.54 8.65
CA ILE A 133 7.40 15.08 7.81
C ILE A 133 6.15 14.91 8.69
N VAL A 134 5.36 15.98 8.80
CA VAL A 134 4.02 15.94 9.39
C VAL A 134 3.06 15.30 8.37
N ILE A 135 2.82 14.00 8.50
CA ILE A 135 1.66 13.37 7.83
C ILE A 135 0.41 13.87 8.57
N ARG A 136 -0.24 14.89 8.01
CA ARG A 136 -1.49 15.44 8.57
C ARG A 136 -2.55 14.32 8.58
N ALA A 137 -3.03 13.96 9.77
CA ALA A 137 -4.11 12.99 9.91
C ALA A 137 -5.35 13.42 9.10
N PRO A 138 -6.11 12.48 8.50
CA PRO A 138 -7.34 12.81 7.79
C PRO A 138 -8.34 13.44 8.76
N HIS A 139 -8.77 14.65 8.44
CA HIS A 139 -9.80 15.38 9.19
C HIS A 139 -11.11 14.60 9.15
N ARG A 140 -11.51 14.01 10.29
CA ARG A 140 -12.80 13.33 10.45
C ARG A 140 -13.89 14.40 10.63
N PRO A 141 -14.88 14.52 9.73
CA PRO A 141 -15.98 15.46 9.94
C PRO A 141 -16.83 15.02 11.13
N ALA A 142 -17.20 15.98 11.98
CA ALA A 142 -18.09 15.76 13.11
C ALA A 142 -19.48 15.32 12.62
N ARG A 143 -20.08 14.31 13.27
CA ARG A 143 -21.49 13.95 13.05
C ARG A 143 -22.39 15.04 13.64
N PRO A 144 -23.40 15.53 12.91
CA PRO A 144 -24.41 16.40 13.50
C PRO A 144 -25.35 15.62 14.43
N SER A 145 -25.76 16.28 15.51
CA SER A 145 -26.70 15.85 16.55
C SER A 145 -28.12 15.67 16.04
#